data_AF-A0A966CLS6-F1
#
_entry.id   AF-A0A966CLS6-F1
#
_cell.length_a   1.000
_cell.length_b   1.000
_cell.length_c   1.000
_cell.angle_alpha   90.00
_cell.angle_beta   90.00
_cell.angle_gamma   90.00
#
_symmetry.space_group_name_H-M   'P 1'
#
loop_
_entity.id
_entity.type
_entity.pdbx_description
1 polymer ?
#
loop_
_entity_poly.entity_id
_entity_poly.type
_entity_poly.pdbx_seq_one_letter_code
_entity_poly.pdbx_strand_id
1 'polypeptide(L)'
;RLKATLERLSLTPPRWLERWAYLAALTPMERVFGAVYRSLRRLGGLSSPSRTPAEAAAALAGLLPEAAAAIQILLSEYERSLYSLRAGHIHPARRAAATIRKEASRAALRNLLASVKRAEVREQ
;
A
#
# COMPACT_ATOMS: atom_id res chain seq x y z
N ARG A 1 12.05 -20.82 10.71
CA ARG A 1 13.00 -21.96 10.78
C ARG A 1 14.20 -21.74 9.87
N LEU A 2 14.05 -21.48 8.57
CA LEU A 2 15.16 -21.23 7.62
C LEU A 2 16.11 -20.06 7.97
N LYS A 3 15.59 -18.90 8.43
CA LYS A 3 16.41 -17.75 8.85
C LYS A 3 17.37 -18.10 9.99
N ALA A 4 16.86 -18.80 11.00
CA ALA A 4 17.64 -19.27 12.14
C ALA A 4 18.73 -20.28 11.74
N THR A 5 18.48 -21.11 10.71
CA THR A 5 19.50 -22.03 10.19
C THR A 5 20.63 -21.30 9.46
N LEU A 6 20.32 -20.22 8.71
CA LEU A 6 21.32 -19.41 8.00
C LEU A 6 22.14 -18.51 8.93
N GLU A 7 21.50 -17.90 9.94
CA GLU A 7 22.19 -17.13 10.98
C GLU A 7 23.15 -18.01 11.80
N ARG A 8 22.75 -19.26 12.07
CA ARG A 8 23.59 -20.27 12.74
C ARG A 8 24.75 -20.76 11.88
N LEU A 9 24.72 -20.49 10.57
CA LEU A 9 25.81 -20.74 9.61
C LEU A 9 26.63 -19.47 9.30
N SER A 10 26.40 -18.36 10.03
CA SER A 10 27.10 -17.08 9.83
C SER A 10 26.94 -16.47 8.42
N LEU A 11 25.93 -16.90 7.67
CA LEU A 11 25.63 -16.37 6.34
C LEU A 11 24.64 -15.21 6.45
N THR A 12 24.95 -14.07 5.84
CA THR A 12 24.02 -12.95 5.74
C THR A 12 22.77 -13.41 4.97
N PRO A 13 21.58 -13.40 5.57
CA PRO A 13 20.38 -13.85 4.89
C PRO A 13 20.14 -12.99 3.63
N PRO A 14 19.83 -13.60 2.47
CA PRO A 14 19.56 -12.84 1.27
C PRO A 14 18.38 -11.88 1.48
N ARG A 15 18.46 -10.66 0.95
CA ARG A 15 17.39 -9.64 1.07
C ARG A 15 16.01 -10.14 0.64
N TRP A 16 15.94 -11.07 -0.31
CA TRP A 16 14.68 -11.69 -0.71
C TRP A 16 14.07 -12.54 0.41
N LEU A 17 14.88 -13.25 1.21
CA LEU A 17 14.41 -14.09 2.31
C LEU A 17 13.95 -13.24 3.49
N GLU A 18 14.64 -12.14 3.79
CA GLU A 18 14.20 -11.16 4.79
C GLU A 18 12.84 -10.57 4.42
N ARG A 19 12.68 -10.20 3.15
CA ARG A 19 11.41 -9.67 2.63
C ARG A 19 10.29 -10.70 2.71
N TRP A 20 10.58 -11.97 2.43
CA TRP A 20 9.61 -13.05 2.58
C TRP A 20 9.23 -13.29 4.04
N ALA A 21 10.20 -13.30 4.95
CA ALA A 21 9.94 -13.43 6.38
C ALA A 21 9.09 -12.27 6.90
N TYR A 22 9.41 -11.04 6.50
CA TYR A 22 8.61 -9.85 6.80
C TYR A 22 7.17 -9.99 6.27
N LEU A 23 7.01 -10.34 5.00
CA LEU A 23 5.68 -10.51 4.39
C LEU A 23 4.86 -11.64 5.04
N ALA A 24 5.53 -12.70 5.52
CA ALA A 24 4.90 -13.80 6.23
C ALA A 24 4.50 -13.43 7.67
N ALA A 25 5.22 -12.48 8.29
CA ALA A 25 4.93 -12.00 9.63
C ALA A 25 3.81 -10.93 9.67
N LEU A 26 3.44 -10.34 8.52
CA LEU A 26 2.38 -9.34 8.46
C LEU A 26 1.03 -9.93 8.87
N THR A 27 0.37 -9.24 9.80
CA THR A 27 -1.03 -9.50 10.17
C THR A 27 -1.95 -9.36 8.94
N PRO A 28 -3.14 -10.00 8.96
CA PRO A 28 -4.12 -9.82 7.90
C PRO A 28 -4.43 -8.35 7.60
N MET A 29 -4.44 -7.51 8.64
CA MET A 29 -4.79 -6.11 8.52
C MET A 29 -3.68 -5.27 7.89
N GLU A 30 -2.41 -5.50 8.26
CA GLU A 30 -1.27 -4.87 7.60
C GLU A 30 -1.16 -5.24 6.12
N ARG A 31 -1.46 -6.51 5.76
CA ARG A 31 -1.47 -6.94 4.35
C ARG A 31 -2.51 -6.17 3.52
N VAL A 32 -3.68 -5.93 4.11
CA VAL A 32 -4.76 -5.16 3.49
C VAL A 32 -4.38 -3.68 3.40
N PHE A 33 -3.86 -3.09 4.47
CA PHE A 33 -3.40 -1.70 4.48
C PHE A 33 -2.27 -1.44 3.47
N GLY A 34 -1.45 -2.45 3.17
CA GLY A 34 -0.47 -2.41 2.09
C GLY A 34 -1.03 -1.99 0.71
N ALA A 35 -2.35 -2.03 0.50
CA ALA A 35 -2.98 -1.47 -0.70
C ALA A 35 -2.75 0.05 -0.82
N VAL A 36 -2.73 0.80 0.29
CA VAL A 36 -2.46 2.24 0.31
C VAL A 36 -1.06 2.53 -0.24
N TYR A 37 -0.04 1.90 0.33
CA TYR A 37 1.35 2.08 -0.13
C TYR A 37 1.56 1.66 -1.59
N ARG A 38 0.92 0.57 -2.04
CA ARG A 38 0.98 0.14 -3.45
C ARG A 38 0.32 1.15 -4.38
N SER A 39 -0.84 1.69 -4.00
CA SER A 39 -1.55 2.71 -4.80
C SER A 39 -0.78 4.02 -4.85
N LEU A 40 -0.21 4.48 -3.73
CA LEU A 40 0.67 5.66 -3.69
C LEU A 40 1.82 5.53 -4.68
N ARG A 41 2.58 4.43 -4.60
CA ARG A 41 3.69 4.17 -5.52
C ARG A 41 3.26 4.14 -6.98
N ARG A 42 2.09 3.58 -7.27
CA ARG A 42 1.55 3.53 -8.63
C ARG A 42 1.21 4.92 -9.18
N LEU A 43 0.73 5.82 -8.34
CA LEU A 43 0.36 7.18 -8.72
C LEU A 43 1.53 8.18 -8.63
N GLY A 44 2.76 7.68 -8.49
CA GLY A 44 3.96 8.52 -8.43
C GLY A 44 4.19 9.20 -7.07
N GLY A 45 3.39 8.86 -6.05
CA GLY A 45 3.65 9.30 -4.68
C GLY A 45 4.90 8.63 -4.13
N LEU A 46 5.87 9.42 -3.66
CA LEU A 46 7.01 8.91 -2.91
C LEU A 46 6.48 8.29 -1.60
N SER A 47 6.43 6.96 -1.52
CA SER A 47 6.27 6.27 -0.25
C SER A 47 7.61 6.36 0.48
N SER A 48 7.86 7.47 1.17
CA SER A 48 8.99 7.53 2.11
C SER A 48 8.78 6.42 3.15
N PRO A 49 9.80 5.59 3.44
CA PRO A 49 9.69 4.55 4.48
C PRO A 49 9.46 5.13 5.89
N SER A 50 9.70 6.43 6.08
CA SER A 50 9.44 7.14 7.33
C SER A 50 7.98 7.60 7.51
N ARG A 51 7.14 7.45 6.49
CA ARG A 51 5.78 8.00 6.50
C ARG A 51 4.87 7.16 7.39
N THR A 52 4.12 7.81 8.27
CA THR A 52 3.13 7.11 9.12
C THR A 52 1.95 6.58 8.28
N PRO A 53 1.20 5.58 8.77
CA PRO A 53 0.00 5.09 8.09
C PRO A 53 -1.01 6.21 7.79
N ALA A 54 -1.22 7.12 8.75
CA ALA A 54 -2.12 8.26 8.60
C ALA A 54 -1.63 9.23 7.52
N GLU A 55 -0.35 9.57 7.50
CA GLU A 55 0.24 10.41 6.45
C GLU A 55 0.16 9.76 5.06
N ALA A 56 0.35 8.44 4.98
CA ALA A 56 0.21 7.70 3.72
C ALA A 56 -1.24 7.71 3.22
N ALA A 57 -2.21 7.51 4.10
CA ALA A 57 -3.62 7.60 3.78
C ALA A 57 -3.98 9.03 3.32
N ALA A 58 -3.55 10.07 4.06
CA ALA A 58 -3.79 11.47 3.69
C ALA A 58 -3.17 11.82 2.33
N ALA A 59 -1.93 11.42 2.08
CA ALA A 59 -1.27 11.64 0.80
C ALA A 59 -2.01 10.95 -0.35
N LEU A 60 -2.50 9.72 -0.14
CA LEU A 60 -3.26 9.01 -1.17
C LEU A 60 -4.62 9.66 -1.41
N ALA A 61 -5.30 10.14 -0.36
CA ALA A 61 -6.56 10.84 -0.49
C ALA A 61 -6.41 12.16 -1.27
N GLY A 62 -5.27 12.84 -1.13
CA GLY A 62 -4.94 14.01 -1.95
C GLY A 62 -4.74 13.70 -3.44
N LEU A 63 -4.22 12.52 -3.77
CA LEU A 63 -4.04 12.06 -5.16
C LEU A 63 -5.29 11.38 -5.75
N LEU A 64 -6.19 10.89 -4.90
CA LEU A 64 -7.34 10.08 -5.28
C LEU A 64 -8.58 10.47 -4.46
N PRO A 65 -9.11 11.69 -4.64
CA PRO A 65 -10.24 12.19 -3.86
C PRO A 65 -11.49 11.32 -4.01
N GLU A 66 -11.70 10.67 -5.17
CA GLU A 66 -12.83 9.77 -5.40
C GLU A 66 -12.81 8.53 -4.49
N ALA A 67 -11.63 8.17 -3.96
CA ALA A 67 -11.46 7.06 -3.03
C ALA A 67 -11.29 7.51 -1.57
N ALA A 68 -11.39 8.81 -1.26
CA ALA A 68 -11.09 9.35 0.07
C ALA A 68 -11.88 8.66 1.20
N ALA A 69 -13.18 8.41 0.99
CA ALA A 69 -14.01 7.70 1.95
C ALA A 69 -13.51 6.26 2.20
N ALA A 70 -13.15 5.53 1.15
CA ALA A 70 -12.60 4.18 1.28
C ALA A 70 -11.22 4.19 1.98
N ILE A 71 -10.39 5.19 1.69
CA ILE A 71 -9.08 5.36 2.33
C ILE A 71 -9.26 5.59 3.83
N GLN A 72 -10.20 6.45 4.23
CA GLN A 72 -10.49 6.70 5.64
C GLN A 72 -11.02 5.45 6.35
N ILE A 73 -11.98 4.72 5.75
CA ILE A 73 -12.47 3.45 6.32
C ILE A 73 -11.30 2.47 6.56
N LEU A 74 -10.40 2.33 5.59
CA LEU A 74 -9.26 1.43 5.72
C LEU A 74 -8.28 1.89 6.81
N LEU A 75 -8.01 3.20 6.90
CA LEU A 75 -7.16 3.77 7.96
C LEU A 75 -7.77 3.53 9.34
N SER A 76 -9.04 3.84 9.54
CA SER A 76 -9.71 3.69 10.83
C SER A 76 -9.71 2.25 11.31
N GLU A 77 -9.99 1.29 10.42
CA GLU A 77 -9.92 -0.13 10.79
C GLU A 77 -8.48 -0.56 11.10
N TYR A 78 -7.48 0.02 10.42
CA TYR A 78 -6.07 -0.32 10.61
C TYR A 78 -5.58 0.19 11.96
N GLU A 79 -5.84 1.46 12.27
CA GLU A 79 -5.53 2.06 13.57
C GLU A 79 -6.26 1.35 14.70
N ARG A 80 -7.53 0.96 14.49
CA ARG A 80 -8.26 0.14 15.45
C ARG A 80 -7.58 -1.21 15.66
N SER A 81 -7.05 -1.85 14.62
CA SER A 81 -6.31 -3.12 14.79
C SER A 81 -4.97 -2.97 15.52
N LEU A 82 -4.35 -1.79 15.49
CA LEU A 82 -3.08 -1.51 16.16
C LEU A 82 -3.26 -1.04 17.60
N TYR A 83 -4.26 -0.19 17.86
CA TYR A 83 -4.40 0.55 19.12
C TYR A 83 -5.60 0.14 19.95
N SER A 84 -6.52 -0.68 19.42
CA SER A 84 -7.68 -1.17 20.17
C SER A 84 -7.46 -2.58 20.67
N LEU A 85 -7.99 -2.86 21.86
CA LEU A 85 -8.15 -4.22 22.38
C LEU A 85 -9.09 -5.09 21.52
N ARG A 86 -9.90 -4.47 20.65
CA ARG A 86 -10.77 -5.17 19.71
C ARG A 86 -10.10 -5.28 18.35
N ALA A 87 -10.04 -6.50 17.81
CA ALA A 87 -9.62 -6.72 16.43
C ALA A 87 -10.41 -5.83 15.46
N GLY A 88 -9.71 -5.11 14.58
CA GLY A 88 -10.31 -4.34 13.49
C GLY A 88 -11.15 -5.24 12.58
N HIS A 89 -12.18 -4.69 11.96
CA HIS A 89 -13.07 -5.46 11.10
C HIS A 89 -12.43 -5.67 9.72
N ILE A 90 -11.98 -6.90 9.46
CA ILE A 90 -11.25 -7.22 8.22
C ILE A 90 -12.11 -7.10 6.95
N HIS A 91 -13.42 -7.33 7.04
CA HIS A 91 -14.34 -7.29 5.91
C HIS A 91 -14.51 -5.87 5.32
N PRO A 92 -14.88 -4.83 6.10
CA PRO A 92 -14.92 -3.46 5.60
C PRO A 92 -13.55 -3.01 5.08
N ALA A 93 -12.45 -3.37 5.77
CA ALA A 93 -11.10 -3.07 5.32
C ALA A 93 -10.77 -3.66 3.94
N ARG A 94 -11.11 -4.93 3.69
CA ARG A 94 -10.90 -5.58 2.39
C ARG A 94 -11.71 -4.94 1.27
N ARG A 95 -12.97 -4.58 1.54
CA ARG A 95 -13.82 -3.88 0.57
C ARG A 95 -13.24 -2.50 0.23
N ALA A 96 -12.88 -1.73 1.25
CA ALA A 96 -12.21 -0.45 1.09
C ALA A 96 -10.92 -0.57 0.27
N ALA A 97 -10.07 -1.55 0.58
CA ALA A 97 -8.84 -1.81 -0.17
C ALA A 97 -9.09 -2.23 -1.63
N ALA A 98 -10.20 -2.92 -1.94
CA ALA A 98 -10.59 -3.22 -3.31
C ALA A 98 -10.99 -1.95 -4.07
N THR A 99 -11.80 -1.08 -3.46
CA THR A 99 -12.18 0.22 -4.02
C THR A 99 -10.96 1.09 -4.30
N ILE A 100 -10.05 1.21 -3.33
CA ILE A 100 -8.79 1.98 -3.48
C ILE A 100 -7.96 1.47 -4.66
N ARG A 101 -7.82 0.15 -4.80
CA ARG A 101 -7.06 -0.43 -5.93
C ARG A 101 -7.73 -0.15 -7.27
N LYS A 102 -9.05 -0.27 -7.34
CA LYS A 102 -9.82 0.01 -8.57
C LYS A 102 -9.63 1.46 -9.01
N GLU A 103 -9.86 2.41 -8.11
CA GLU A 103 -9.76 3.83 -8.43
C GLU A 103 -8.32 4.25 -8.71
N ALA A 104 -7.33 3.72 -7.97
CA ALA A 104 -5.92 3.98 -8.27
C ALA A 104 -5.49 3.43 -9.63
N SER A 105 -5.97 2.25 -10.03
CA SER A 105 -5.73 1.71 -11.38
C SER A 105 -6.37 2.58 -12.46
N ARG A 106 -7.60 3.07 -12.21
CA ARG A 106 -8.29 3.98 -13.13
C ARG A 106 -7.54 5.30 -13.29
N ALA A 107 -7.10 5.89 -12.19
CA ALA A 107 -6.31 7.12 -12.20
C ALA A 107 -4.96 6.93 -12.91
N ALA A 108 -4.27 5.82 -12.66
CA ALA A 108 -3.02 5.49 -13.35
C ALA A 108 -3.22 5.34 -14.87
N LEU A 109 -4.30 4.68 -15.30
CA LEU A 109 -4.64 4.56 -16.72
C LEU A 109 -4.92 5.93 -17.35
N ARG A 110 -5.70 6.79 -16.67
CA ARG A 110 -5.96 8.16 -17.13
C ARG A 110 -4.67 8.96 -17.31
N ASN A 111 -3.74 8.87 -16.35
CA ASN A 111 -2.45 9.56 -16.42
C ASN A 111 -1.57 9.03 -17.55
N LEU A 112 -1.58 7.73 -17.80
CA LEU A 112 -0.84 7.09 -18.89
C LEU A 112 -1.36 7.57 -20.25
N LEU A 113 -2.68 7.52 -20.47
CA LEU A 113 -3.30 7.99 -21.71
C LEU A 113 -3.00 9.48 -21.96
N ALA A 114 -3.08 10.31 -20.92
CA ALA A 114 -2.72 11.72 -21.01
C ALA A 114 -1.23 11.95 -21.32
N SER A 115 -0.33 11.08 -20.84
CA SER A 115 1.09 11.17 -21.19
C SER A 115 1.39 10.80 -22.64
N VAL A 116 0.70 9.81 -23.20
CA VAL A 116 0.87 9.41 -24.61
C VAL A 116 0.42 10.54 -25.53
N LYS A 117 -0.76 11.11 -25.28
CA LYS A 117 -1.27 12.27 -26.07
C LYS A 117 -0.30 13.45 -26.05
N ARG A 118 0.39 13.70 -24.94
CA ARG A 118 1.40 14.78 -24.84
C ARG A 118 2.69 14.48 -25.60
N ALA A 119 3.04 13.21 -25.79
CA ALA A 119 4.21 12.82 -26.57
C ALA A 119 3.96 13.02 -28.08
N GLU A 120 2.78 12.60 -28.57
CA GLU A 120 2.40 12.76 -29.99
C GLU A 120 2.36 14.23 -30.43
N VAL A 121 1.88 15.14 -29.56
CA VAL A 121 1.82 16.59 -29.86
C VAL A 121 3.20 17.26 -29.89
N ARG A 122 4.24 16.64 -29.34
CA ARG A 122 5.61 17.18 -29.36
C ARG A 122 6.43 16.74 -30.58
N GLU A 123 5.96 15.72 -31.30
CA GLU A 123 6.62 15.21 -32.52
C GLU A 123 6.03 15.83 -33.81
N GLN A 124 5.00 16.67 -33.67
CA GLN A 124 4.39 17.47 -34.74
C GLN A 124 4.86 18.93 -34.64
#